data_AF-A0A1H0ELC9-F1
#
_entry.id   AF-A0A1H0ELC9-F1
#
_cell.length_a   1.000
_cell.length_b   1.000
_cell.length_c   1.000
_cell.angle_alpha   90.00
_cell.angle_beta   90.00
_cell.angle_gamma   90.00
#
_symmetry.space_group_name_H-M   'P 1'
#
loop_
_entity.id
_entity.type
_entity.pdbx_description
1 polymer ?
#
loop_
_entity_poly.entity_id
_entity_poly.type
_entity_poly.pdbx_seq_one_letter_code
_entity_poly.pdbx_strand_id
1 'polypeptide(L)'
;MTLSTYFEGDPESCWRAARRLDTLAESLDDTTRFLGHQASLPADDFEGLSGDAYRGSAGRLRDDAVGTASAQRAVAVALDELATNLDGVRRVLRRARALARDHLVIVGLEIQPPGPYADEHQREVFRMVEGAVHEARRVEHRAHHDWQVTLAEHAGTQAPAPIAGGPFGLPLPDPVPEPVPEPLPEPQPDPRSDRQPDPQPEPDPPAGSAPPAPTAEPTASSVPTTSPAPVAVQDDWESASEDDWAPASLAAPVPISWELSDGPR
;
A
#
# COMPACT_ATOMS: atom_id res chain seq x y z
N MET A 1 3.49 8.72 28.78
CA MET A 1 3.87 8.18 27.47
C MET A 1 3.98 9.35 26.51
N THR A 2 5.08 9.49 25.77
CA THR A 2 5.21 10.53 24.73
C THR A 2 4.44 10.08 23.48
N LEU A 3 3.87 11.01 22.73
CA LEU A 3 3.16 10.69 21.48
C LEU A 3 4.05 11.01 20.28
N SER A 4 4.41 9.99 19.51
CA SER A 4 5.19 10.17 18.28
C SER A 4 4.31 10.53 17.10
N THR A 5 4.60 11.67 16.47
CA THR A 5 3.98 12.13 15.22
C THR A 5 4.82 11.80 13.98
N TYR A 6 5.84 10.95 14.13
CA TYR A 6 6.63 10.44 13.01
C TYR A 6 5.76 9.58 12.08
N PHE A 7 5.85 9.77 10.77
CA PHE A 7 5.06 9.01 9.81
C PHE A 7 6.01 8.40 8.79
N GLU A 8 5.96 7.07 8.65
CA GLU A 8 6.77 6.32 7.71
C GLU A 8 5.87 5.92 6.54
N GLY A 9 6.20 6.38 5.35
CA GLY A 9 5.40 6.13 4.15
C GLY A 9 5.37 7.34 3.23
N ASP A 10 5.35 7.04 1.93
CA ASP A 10 5.20 8.05 0.88
C ASP A 10 3.99 7.71 0.00
N PRO A 11 2.81 8.34 0.24
CA PRO A 11 1.62 8.08 -0.55
C PRO A 11 1.82 8.41 -2.04
N GLU A 12 2.72 9.35 -2.36
CA GLU A 12 3.00 9.71 -3.76
C GLU A 12 3.72 8.60 -4.51
N SER A 13 4.64 7.91 -3.84
CA SER A 13 5.28 6.71 -4.39
C SER A 13 4.29 5.58 -4.60
N CYS A 14 3.33 5.37 -3.68
CA CYS A 14 2.25 4.39 -3.86
C CYS A 14 1.36 4.72 -5.06
N TRP A 15 0.87 5.97 -5.21
CA TRP A 15 0.10 6.39 -6.38
C TRP A 15 0.88 6.31 -7.69
N ARG A 16 2.19 6.59 -7.66
CA ARG A 16 3.07 6.43 -8.83
C ARG A 16 3.19 4.97 -9.23
N ALA A 17 3.35 4.07 -8.26
CA ALA A 17 3.39 2.64 -8.49
C ALA A 17 2.05 2.12 -9.03
N ALA A 18 0.92 2.50 -8.43
CA ALA A 18 -0.42 2.15 -8.89
C ALA A 18 -0.63 2.51 -10.37
N ARG A 19 -0.32 3.75 -10.77
CA ARG A 19 -0.44 4.20 -12.17
C ARG A 19 0.44 3.39 -13.13
N ARG A 20 1.67 3.04 -12.72
CA ARG A 20 2.56 2.22 -13.55
C ARG A 20 2.02 0.81 -13.76
N LEU A 21 1.42 0.21 -12.72
CA LEU A 21 0.80 -1.11 -12.83
C LEU A 21 -0.45 -1.07 -13.72
N ASP A 22 -1.24 -0.01 -13.65
CA ASP A 22 -2.40 0.17 -14.50
C ASP A 22 -2.00 0.30 -15.99
N THR A 23 -0.99 1.12 -16.30
CA THR A 23 -0.43 1.21 -17.66
C THR A 23 0.13 -0.13 -18.15
N LEU A 24 0.75 -0.92 -17.27
CA LEU A 24 1.20 -2.27 -17.61
C LEU A 24 0.02 -3.20 -17.94
N ALA A 25 -1.06 -3.13 -17.16
CA ALA A 25 -2.26 -3.91 -17.40
C ALA A 25 -2.94 -3.53 -18.73
N GLU A 26 -2.98 -2.24 -19.08
CA GLU A 26 -3.44 -1.78 -20.40
C GLU A 26 -2.61 -2.37 -21.54
N SER A 27 -1.28 -2.40 -21.40
CA SER A 27 -0.39 -3.02 -22.40
C SER A 27 -0.62 -4.54 -22.51
N LEU A 28 -0.96 -5.22 -21.42
CA LEU A 28 -1.30 -6.65 -21.43
C LEU A 28 -2.66 -6.90 -22.08
N ASP A 29 -3.62 -5.99 -21.95
CA ASP A 29 -4.89 -6.06 -22.67
C ASP A 29 -4.71 -5.91 -24.19
N ASP A 30 -3.81 -5.03 -24.63
CA ASP A 30 -3.45 -4.90 -26.04
C ASP A 30 -2.83 -6.20 -26.57
N THR A 31 -1.93 -6.80 -25.78
CA THR A 31 -1.33 -8.10 -26.08
C THR A 31 -2.39 -9.21 -26.14
N THR A 32 -3.33 -9.21 -25.21
CA THR A 32 -4.47 -10.13 -25.17
C THR A 32 -5.33 -10.01 -26.43
N ARG A 33 -5.63 -8.79 -26.87
CA ARG A 33 -6.38 -8.54 -28.13
C ARG A 33 -5.62 -9.09 -29.34
N PHE A 34 -4.32 -8.85 -29.42
CA PHE A 34 -3.48 -9.39 -30.49
C PHE A 34 -3.45 -10.92 -30.50
N LEU A 35 -3.18 -11.56 -29.36
CA LEU A 35 -3.15 -13.02 -29.23
C LEU A 35 -4.52 -13.65 -29.51
N GLY A 36 -5.60 -12.98 -29.10
CA GLY A 36 -6.96 -13.39 -29.45
C GLY A 36 -7.19 -13.40 -30.96
N HIS A 37 -6.70 -12.38 -31.68
CA HIS A 37 -6.76 -12.36 -33.14
C HIS A 37 -5.95 -13.51 -33.76
N GLN A 38 -4.71 -13.73 -33.30
CA GLN A 38 -3.84 -14.82 -33.78
C GLN A 38 -4.45 -16.20 -33.54
N ALA A 39 -5.07 -16.42 -32.39
CA ALA A 39 -5.76 -17.67 -32.06
C ALA A 39 -7.01 -17.89 -32.94
N SER A 40 -7.57 -16.84 -33.53
CA SER A 40 -8.78 -16.88 -34.37
C SER A 40 -8.52 -16.86 -35.88
N LEU A 41 -7.26 -16.94 -36.31
CA LEU A 41 -6.92 -16.96 -37.73
C LEU A 41 -7.64 -18.12 -38.46
N PRO A 42 -8.20 -17.88 -39.67
CA PRO A 42 -8.87 -18.90 -40.46
C PRO A 42 -7.99 -20.13 -40.67
N ALA A 43 -8.61 -21.32 -40.74
CA ALA A 43 -7.89 -22.54 -41.06
C ALA A 43 -7.20 -22.44 -42.42
N ASP A 44 -7.89 -21.87 -43.41
CA ASP A 44 -7.44 -21.75 -44.80
C ASP A 44 -6.10 -21.00 -44.98
N ASP A 45 -5.77 -20.07 -44.07
CA ASP A 45 -4.51 -19.32 -44.10
C ASP A 45 -3.35 -20.10 -43.45
N PHE A 46 -3.67 -21.05 -42.56
CA PHE A 46 -2.71 -21.80 -41.78
C PHE A 46 -3.27 -23.16 -41.33
N GLU A 47 -3.31 -24.10 -42.29
CA GLU A 47 -3.85 -25.44 -42.12
C GLU A 47 -2.86 -26.43 -41.47
N GLY A 48 -3.40 -27.52 -40.94
CA GLY A 48 -2.65 -28.66 -40.42
C GLY A 48 -2.26 -28.55 -38.94
N LEU A 49 -1.59 -29.60 -38.45
CA LEU A 49 -1.25 -29.78 -37.03
C LEU A 49 -0.41 -28.63 -36.47
N SER A 50 0.48 -28.04 -37.29
CA SER A 50 1.27 -26.87 -36.88
C SER A 50 0.38 -25.64 -36.64
N GLY A 51 -0.65 -25.43 -37.47
CA GLY A 51 -1.60 -24.34 -37.31
C GLY A 51 -2.47 -24.47 -36.08
N ASP A 52 -2.95 -25.68 -35.80
CA ASP A 52 -3.70 -25.96 -34.58
C ASP A 52 -2.83 -25.78 -33.32
N ALA A 53 -1.58 -26.25 -33.35
CA ALA A 53 -0.65 -26.09 -32.24
C ALA A 53 -0.31 -24.60 -31.98
N TYR A 54 -0.15 -23.81 -33.05
CA TYR A 54 0.05 -22.37 -32.94
C TYR A 54 -1.16 -21.67 -32.31
N ARG A 55 -2.37 -21.88 -32.85
CA ARG A 55 -3.61 -21.29 -32.31
C ARG A 55 -3.84 -21.67 -30.86
N GLY A 56 -3.60 -22.94 -30.51
CA GLY A 56 -3.68 -23.42 -29.13
C GLY A 56 -2.66 -22.77 -28.19
N SER A 57 -1.44 -22.50 -28.67
CA SER A 57 -0.40 -21.80 -27.89
C SER A 57 -0.71 -20.32 -27.73
N ALA A 58 -1.18 -19.66 -28.78
CA ALA A 58 -1.66 -18.28 -28.73
C ALA A 58 -2.84 -18.13 -27.74
N GLY A 59 -3.77 -19.09 -27.73
CA GLY A 59 -4.87 -19.14 -26.78
C GLY A 59 -4.41 -19.23 -25.32
N ARG A 60 -3.45 -20.12 -25.00
CA ARG A 60 -2.90 -20.22 -23.64
C ARG A 60 -2.19 -18.94 -23.21
N LEU A 61 -1.31 -18.39 -24.06
CA LEU A 61 -0.62 -17.13 -23.78
C LEU A 61 -1.60 -15.97 -23.57
N ARG A 62 -2.72 -15.94 -24.31
CA ARG A 62 -3.78 -14.96 -24.11
C ARG A 62 -4.39 -15.12 -22.72
N ASP A 63 -4.73 -16.34 -22.33
CA ASP A 63 -5.37 -16.59 -21.03
C ASP A 63 -4.43 -16.25 -19.86
N ASP A 64 -3.13 -16.53 -19.99
CA ASP A 64 -2.10 -16.12 -19.03
C ASP A 64 -1.95 -14.58 -18.97
N ALA A 65 -1.98 -13.90 -20.13
CA ALA A 65 -1.94 -12.44 -20.20
C ALA A 65 -3.16 -11.79 -19.54
N VAL A 66 -4.36 -12.36 -19.72
CA VAL A 66 -5.59 -11.93 -19.03
C VAL A 66 -5.46 -12.08 -17.52
N GLY A 67 -4.97 -13.24 -17.05
CA GLY A 67 -4.75 -13.49 -15.62
C GLY A 67 -3.77 -12.47 -15.03
N THR A 68 -2.66 -12.22 -15.73
CA THR A 68 -1.65 -11.25 -15.31
C THR A 68 -2.20 -9.82 -15.30
N ALA A 69 -2.92 -9.39 -16.34
CA ALA A 69 -3.51 -8.05 -16.40
C ALA A 69 -4.51 -7.82 -15.25
N SER A 70 -5.35 -8.82 -14.96
CA SER A 70 -6.28 -8.78 -13.83
C SER A 70 -5.57 -8.62 -12.49
N ALA A 71 -4.52 -9.42 -12.25
CA ALA A 71 -3.72 -9.32 -11.03
C ALA A 71 -3.03 -7.94 -10.89
N GLN A 72 -2.45 -7.42 -11.97
CA GLN A 72 -1.82 -6.09 -11.96
C GLN A 72 -2.81 -4.98 -11.60
N ARG A 73 -4.05 -5.02 -12.14
CA ARG A 73 -5.11 -4.07 -11.77
C ARG A 73 -5.52 -4.16 -10.31
N ALA A 74 -5.68 -5.37 -9.78
CA ALA A 74 -6.03 -5.55 -8.38
C ALA A 74 -4.96 -4.97 -7.46
N VAL A 75 -3.68 -5.22 -7.76
CA VAL A 75 -2.55 -4.64 -7.02
C VAL A 75 -2.50 -3.12 -7.18
N ALA A 76 -2.79 -2.58 -8.37
CA ALA A 76 -2.87 -1.13 -8.60
C ALA A 76 -3.95 -0.46 -7.74
N VAL A 77 -5.15 -1.04 -7.68
CA VAL A 77 -6.27 -0.54 -6.85
C VAL A 77 -5.88 -0.56 -5.38
N ALA A 78 -5.29 -1.66 -4.88
CA ALA A 78 -4.89 -1.74 -3.48
C ALA A 78 -3.77 -0.74 -3.11
N LEU A 79 -2.84 -0.46 -4.03
CA LEU A 79 -1.85 0.60 -3.84
C LEU A 79 -2.48 1.99 -3.78
N ASP A 80 -3.50 2.27 -4.59
CA ASP A 80 -4.22 3.54 -4.58
C ASP A 80 -5.02 3.75 -3.28
N GLU A 81 -5.67 2.68 -2.79
CA GLU A 81 -6.36 2.68 -1.49
C GLU A 81 -5.38 2.87 -0.33
N LEU A 82 -4.24 2.15 -0.33
CA LEU A 82 -3.17 2.34 0.64
C LEU A 82 -2.68 3.79 0.64
N ALA A 83 -2.37 4.34 -0.53
CA ALA A 83 -1.91 5.71 -0.68
C ALA A 83 -2.91 6.74 -0.12
N THR A 84 -4.20 6.54 -0.41
CA THR A 84 -5.29 7.40 0.09
C THR A 84 -5.39 7.35 1.61
N ASN A 85 -5.32 6.16 2.20
CA ASN A 85 -5.33 5.98 3.65
C ASN A 85 -4.10 6.61 4.31
N LEU A 86 -2.90 6.39 3.75
CA LEU A 86 -1.65 6.97 4.22
C LEU A 86 -1.66 8.50 4.17
N ASP A 87 -2.20 9.10 3.10
CA ASP A 87 -2.35 10.56 3.04
C ASP A 87 -3.36 11.08 4.07
N GLY A 88 -4.46 10.35 4.31
CA GLY A 88 -5.40 10.63 5.40
C GLY A 88 -4.73 10.66 6.77
N VAL A 89 -3.96 9.62 7.10
CA VAL A 89 -3.16 9.51 8.33
C VAL A 89 -2.17 10.68 8.43
N ARG A 90 -1.43 10.98 7.36
CA ARG A 90 -0.50 12.11 7.29
C ARG A 90 -1.17 13.44 7.60
N ARG A 91 -2.38 13.69 7.07
CA ARG A 91 -3.17 14.92 7.37
C ARG A 91 -3.61 14.97 8.82
N VAL A 92 -4.09 13.86 9.39
CA VAL A 92 -4.52 13.78 10.80
C VAL A 92 -3.34 14.06 11.73
N LEU A 93 -2.18 13.41 11.51
CA LEU A 93 -0.99 13.63 12.33
C LEU A 93 -0.48 15.08 12.24
N ARG A 94 -0.50 15.69 11.05
CA ARG A 94 -0.16 17.12 10.88
C ARG A 94 -1.11 18.03 11.65
N ARG A 95 -2.43 17.77 11.60
CA ARG A 95 -3.44 18.54 12.33
C ARG A 95 -3.30 18.37 13.85
N ALA A 96 -3.09 17.14 14.32
CA ALA A 96 -2.86 16.84 15.73
C ALA A 96 -1.61 17.57 16.26
N ARG A 97 -0.53 17.58 15.47
CA ARG A 97 0.70 18.32 15.77
C ARG A 97 0.50 19.84 15.77
N ALA A 98 -0.31 20.37 14.85
CA ALA A 98 -0.65 21.79 14.82
C ALA A 98 -1.42 22.19 16.09
N LEU A 99 -2.46 21.44 16.45
CA LEU A 99 -3.22 21.64 17.69
C LEU A 99 -2.34 21.55 18.94
N ALA A 100 -1.43 20.58 18.98
CA ALA A 100 -0.50 20.44 20.10
C ALA A 100 0.48 21.60 20.22
N ARG A 101 0.88 22.23 19.11
CA ARG A 101 1.85 23.34 19.14
C ARG A 101 1.31 24.57 19.87
N ASP A 102 0.00 24.77 19.86
CA ASP A 102 -0.63 25.93 20.47
C ASP A 102 -0.77 25.80 22.00
N HIS A 103 -0.75 24.57 22.52
CA HIS A 103 -1.10 24.29 23.93
C HIS A 103 -0.11 23.40 24.70
N LEU A 104 0.75 22.65 24.00
CA LEU A 104 1.59 21.58 24.55
C LEU A 104 3.07 21.76 24.18
N VAL A 105 3.94 21.07 24.92
CA VAL A 105 5.38 21.05 24.65
C VAL A 105 5.68 19.98 23.59
N ILE A 106 6.34 20.39 22.51
CA ILE A 106 6.78 19.51 21.43
C ILE A 106 8.31 19.46 21.40
N VAL A 107 8.89 18.27 21.41
CA VAL A 107 10.33 18.03 21.29
C VAL A 107 10.57 17.19 20.04
N GLY A 108 11.13 17.80 18.99
CA GLY A 108 11.30 17.12 17.70
C GLY A 108 9.95 16.63 17.16
N LEU A 109 9.81 15.33 16.89
CA LEU A 109 8.57 14.70 16.42
C LEU A 109 7.65 14.18 17.53
N GLU A 110 8.00 14.42 18.79
CA GLU A 110 7.28 13.91 19.95
C GLU A 110 6.50 15.01 20.66
N ILE A 111 5.26 14.71 21.03
CA ILE A 111 4.42 15.54 21.88
C ILE A 111 4.60 15.02 23.30
N GLN A 112 5.08 15.90 24.19
CA GLN A 112 5.34 15.56 25.57
C GLN A 112 4.02 15.55 26.36
N PRO A 113 3.86 14.63 27.33
CA PRO A 113 2.70 14.66 28.21
C PRO A 113 2.67 15.96 29.03
N PRO A 114 1.48 16.50 29.34
CA PRO A 114 1.34 17.66 30.18
C PRO A 114 1.99 17.41 31.54
N GLY A 115 2.83 18.34 31.99
CA GLY A 115 3.52 18.25 33.28
C GLY A 115 2.58 18.34 34.48
N PRO A 116 3.08 18.16 35.72
CA PRO A 116 2.25 18.22 36.92
C PRO A 116 1.54 19.56 37.10
N TYR A 117 2.11 20.65 36.57
CA TYR A 117 1.57 22.01 36.65
C TYR A 117 0.70 22.41 35.44
N ALA A 118 0.40 21.48 34.53
CA ALA A 118 -0.47 21.78 33.40
C ALA A 118 -1.91 22.00 33.86
N ASP A 119 -2.58 22.98 33.25
CA ASP A 119 -3.99 23.26 33.50
C ASP A 119 -4.92 22.18 32.89
N GLU A 120 -6.21 22.22 33.22
CA GLU A 120 -7.17 21.22 32.72
C GLU A 120 -7.34 21.28 31.20
N HIS A 121 -7.23 22.47 30.60
CA HIS A 121 -7.36 22.64 29.16
C HIS A 121 -6.21 21.95 28.42
N GLN A 122 -4.97 22.09 28.89
CA GLN A 122 -3.81 21.39 28.33
C GLN A 122 -3.97 19.87 28.43
N ARG A 123 -4.50 19.37 29.56
CA ARG A 123 -4.77 17.93 29.73
C ARG A 123 -5.85 17.45 28.76
N GLU A 124 -6.90 18.24 28.55
CA GLU A 124 -7.95 17.94 27.58
C GLU A 124 -7.42 17.92 26.14
N VAL A 125 -6.63 18.93 25.75
CA VAL A 125 -5.99 18.98 24.43
C VAL A 125 -5.07 17.77 24.22
N PHE A 126 -4.30 17.39 25.24
CA PHE A 126 -3.47 16.19 25.15
C PHE A 126 -4.30 14.93 24.93
N ARG A 127 -5.41 14.73 25.67
CA ARG A 127 -6.32 13.58 25.47
C ARG A 127 -6.92 13.55 24.06
N MET A 128 -7.31 14.70 23.52
CA MET A 128 -7.82 14.78 22.13
C MET A 128 -6.75 14.41 21.11
N VAL A 129 -5.55 14.95 21.25
CA VAL A 129 -4.42 14.67 20.37
C VAL A 129 -4.02 13.19 20.46
N GLU A 130 -3.97 12.64 21.67
CA GLU A 130 -3.71 11.22 21.92
C GLU A 130 -4.72 10.33 21.20
N GLY A 131 -6.02 10.62 21.34
CA GLY A 131 -7.08 9.89 20.63
C GLY A 131 -6.93 9.96 19.10
N ALA A 132 -6.63 11.14 18.57
CA ALA A 132 -6.43 11.33 17.13
C ALA A 132 -5.19 10.59 16.59
N VAL A 133 -4.08 10.62 17.33
CA VAL A 133 -2.86 9.89 16.96
C VAL A 133 -3.10 8.38 17.02
N HIS A 134 -3.72 7.86 18.08
CA HIS A 134 -4.04 6.43 18.18
C HIS A 134 -4.95 5.97 17.05
N GLU A 135 -6.00 6.74 16.71
CA GLU A 135 -6.87 6.38 15.58
C GLU A 135 -6.12 6.39 14.25
N ALA A 136 -5.29 7.41 14.01
CA ALA A 136 -4.45 7.47 12.82
C ALA A 136 -3.54 6.22 12.69
N ARG A 137 -2.93 5.77 13.79
CA ARG A 137 -2.13 4.52 13.79
C ARG A 137 -2.94 3.27 13.53
N ARG A 138 -4.18 3.19 14.03
CA ARG A 138 -5.06 2.04 13.73
C ARG A 138 -5.39 1.98 12.24
N VAL A 139 -5.68 3.12 11.62
CA VAL A 139 -5.95 3.21 10.18
C VAL A 139 -4.70 2.85 9.37
N GLU A 140 -3.53 3.35 9.75
CA GLU A 140 -2.24 3.03 9.13
C GLU A 140 -1.97 1.51 9.15
N HIS A 141 -2.03 0.88 10.32
CA HIS A 141 -1.81 -0.56 10.44
C HIS A 141 -2.82 -1.39 9.64
N ARG A 142 -4.10 -1.00 9.65
CA ARG A 142 -5.13 -1.70 8.85
C ARG A 142 -4.84 -1.59 7.36
N ALA A 143 -4.54 -0.38 6.87
CA ALA A 143 -4.23 -0.17 5.45
C ALA A 143 -3.03 -1.00 4.99
N HIS A 144 -1.97 -1.10 5.81
CA HIS A 144 -0.83 -1.96 5.51
C HIS A 144 -1.18 -3.46 5.50
N HIS A 145 -1.98 -3.91 6.47
CA HIS A 145 -2.44 -5.29 6.53
C HIS A 145 -3.27 -5.64 5.30
N ASP A 146 -4.24 -4.81 4.93
CA ASP A 146 -5.13 -5.04 3.78
C ASP A 146 -4.32 -5.09 2.48
N TRP A 147 -3.35 -4.17 2.31
CA TRP A 147 -2.39 -4.21 1.21
C TRP A 147 -1.59 -5.52 1.15
N GLN A 148 -1.07 -6.01 2.29
CA GLN A 148 -0.30 -7.26 2.35
C GLN A 148 -1.15 -8.48 1.98
N VAL A 149 -2.42 -8.51 2.39
CA VAL A 149 -3.36 -9.57 2.01
C VAL A 149 -3.58 -9.59 0.50
N THR A 150 -3.91 -8.44 -0.10
CA THR A 150 -4.10 -8.34 -1.56
C THR A 150 -2.83 -8.72 -2.32
N LEU A 151 -1.66 -8.27 -1.84
CA LEU A 151 -0.39 -8.64 -2.45
C LEU A 151 -0.16 -10.15 -2.38
N ALA A 152 -0.45 -10.81 -1.25
CA ALA A 152 -0.30 -12.26 -1.11
C ALA A 152 -1.26 -13.04 -2.05
N GLU A 153 -2.50 -12.59 -2.18
CA GLU A 153 -3.50 -13.19 -3.08
C GLU A 153 -3.07 -13.12 -4.55
N HIS A 154 -2.46 -12.01 -4.97
CA HIS A 154 -2.08 -11.77 -6.36
C HIS A 154 -0.61 -12.11 -6.70
N ALA A 155 0.29 -12.14 -5.72
CA ALA A 155 1.66 -12.62 -5.91
C ALA A 155 1.70 -14.15 -6.09
N GLY A 156 0.70 -14.88 -5.58
CA GLY A 156 0.56 -16.32 -5.73
C GLY A 156 -0.01 -16.78 -7.08
N THR A 157 -0.45 -15.86 -7.95
CA THR A 157 -1.23 -16.23 -9.15
C THR A 157 -0.42 -16.69 -10.35
N GLN A 158 0.89 -16.94 -10.22
CA GLN A 158 1.71 -17.82 -11.07
C GLN A 158 3.18 -17.41 -10.85
N ALA A 159 3.87 -18.09 -9.93
CA ALA A 159 5.24 -18.42 -10.27
C ALA A 159 5.14 -19.15 -11.62
N PRO A 160 5.79 -18.69 -12.71
CA PRO A 160 5.71 -19.37 -13.98
C PRO A 160 5.99 -20.84 -13.68
N ALA A 161 5.03 -21.72 -13.99
CA ALA A 161 5.26 -23.14 -13.88
C ALA A 161 6.61 -23.37 -14.56
N PRO A 162 7.61 -23.97 -13.87
CA PRO A 162 8.93 -24.14 -14.46
C PRO A 162 8.68 -24.73 -15.83
N ILE A 163 9.15 -24.03 -16.88
CA ILE A 163 8.94 -24.44 -18.27
C ILE A 163 9.65 -25.78 -18.40
N ALA A 164 8.92 -26.85 -18.09
CA ALA A 164 9.38 -28.21 -18.12
C ALA A 164 9.46 -28.59 -19.60
N GLY A 165 10.62 -28.37 -20.22
CA GLY A 165 10.89 -28.86 -21.58
C GLY A 165 11.45 -27.87 -22.59
N GLY A 166 12.19 -26.83 -22.16
CA GLY A 166 13.17 -26.22 -23.08
C GLY A 166 14.28 -27.24 -23.40
N PRO A 167 14.75 -27.41 -24.66
CA PRO A 167 15.72 -28.43 -25.06
C PRO A 167 17.15 -28.24 -24.49
N PHE A 168 17.35 -27.33 -23.55
CA PHE A 168 18.62 -27.04 -22.87
C PHE A 168 18.55 -27.39 -21.38
N GLY A 169 18.10 -28.61 -21.06
CA GLY A 169 18.05 -29.12 -19.70
C GLY A 169 19.44 -29.22 -19.07
N LEU A 170 19.88 -28.15 -18.41
CA LEU A 170 20.93 -28.23 -17.41
C LEU A 170 20.26 -28.63 -16.08
N PRO A 171 20.73 -29.69 -15.41
CA PRO A 171 20.19 -30.10 -14.12
C PRO A 171 20.34 -28.96 -13.12
N LEU A 172 19.25 -28.55 -12.47
CA LEU A 172 19.34 -27.66 -11.32
C LEU A 172 20.16 -28.36 -10.23
N PRO A 173 21.11 -27.66 -9.59
CA PRO A 173 21.82 -28.22 -8.44
C PRO A 173 20.83 -28.56 -7.32
N ASP A 174 21.02 -29.72 -6.70
CA ASP A 174 20.18 -30.19 -5.59
C ASP A 174 20.11 -29.12 -4.47
N PRO A 175 18.93 -28.87 -3.90
CA PRO A 175 18.77 -27.90 -2.82
C PRO A 175 19.63 -28.31 -1.61
N VAL A 176 20.41 -27.37 -1.11
CA VAL A 176 21.22 -27.55 0.10
C VAL A 176 20.27 -27.83 1.28
N PRO A 177 20.54 -28.86 2.11
CA PRO A 177 19.68 -29.21 3.24
C PRO A 177 19.47 -28.01 4.19
N GLU A 178 18.23 -27.72 4.55
CA GLU A 178 17.92 -26.66 5.51
C GLU A 178 18.52 -26.99 6.90
N PRO A 179 19.05 -25.99 7.62
CA PRO A 179 19.59 -26.17 8.95
C PRO A 179 18.48 -26.61 9.92
N VAL A 180 18.74 -27.69 10.66
CA VAL A 180 17.82 -28.23 11.68
C VAL A 180 17.64 -27.20 12.80
N PRO A 181 16.41 -26.79 13.15
CA PRO A 181 16.16 -25.84 14.23
C PRO A 181 16.71 -26.33 15.57
N GLU A 182 17.42 -25.47 16.29
CA GLU A 182 17.88 -25.76 17.65
C GLU A 182 16.66 -25.93 18.60
N PRO A 183 16.75 -26.85 19.58
CA PRO A 183 15.66 -27.12 20.51
C PRO A 183 15.28 -25.88 21.34
N LEU A 184 13.98 -25.58 21.39
CA LEU A 184 13.41 -24.52 22.20
C LEU A 184 13.75 -24.70 23.70
N PRO A 185 14.08 -23.63 24.44
CA PRO A 185 14.30 -23.69 25.88
C PRO A 185 13.05 -24.19 26.61
N GLU A 186 13.25 -25.05 27.62
CA GLU A 186 12.15 -25.54 28.45
C GLU A 186 11.44 -24.39 29.19
N PRO A 187 10.10 -24.38 29.25
CA PRO A 187 9.33 -23.34 29.92
C PRO A 187 9.61 -23.31 31.42
N GLN A 188 9.98 -22.13 31.95
CA GLN A 188 10.13 -21.95 33.39
C GLN A 188 8.77 -22.01 34.10
N PRO A 189 8.71 -22.59 35.31
CA PRO A 189 7.47 -22.70 36.07
C PRO A 189 6.93 -21.33 36.48
N ASP A 190 5.64 -21.11 36.17
CA ASP A 190 4.90 -19.88 36.49
C ASP A 190 4.95 -19.55 37.99
N PRO A 191 5.30 -18.31 38.36
CA PRO A 191 5.13 -17.81 39.72
C PRO A 191 3.65 -17.87 40.11
N ARG A 192 3.33 -18.66 41.13
CA ARG A 192 1.99 -18.69 41.71
C ARG A 192 1.67 -17.31 42.28
N SER A 193 0.82 -16.56 41.58
CA SER A 193 0.25 -15.31 42.07
C SER A 193 -0.73 -15.60 43.21
N ASP A 194 -0.31 -15.30 44.43
CA ASP A 194 -1.17 -15.22 45.59
C ASP A 194 -2.30 -14.20 45.32
N ARG A 195 -3.51 -14.71 45.13
CA ARG A 195 -4.71 -13.92 44.88
C ARG A 195 -5.01 -13.04 46.09
N GLN A 196 -4.89 -11.73 45.90
CA GLN A 196 -5.42 -10.74 46.84
C GLN A 196 -6.97 -10.85 46.87
N PRO A 197 -7.62 -10.70 48.04
CA PRO A 197 -9.07 -10.77 48.17
C PRO A 197 -9.77 -9.62 47.42
N ASP A 198 -10.89 -9.94 46.76
CA ASP A 198 -11.74 -8.98 46.06
C ASP A 198 -12.24 -7.85 47.00
N PRO A 199 -12.13 -6.57 46.59
CA PRO A 199 -12.74 -5.46 47.31
C PRO A 199 -14.28 -5.54 47.25
N GLN A 200 -14.93 -5.20 48.38
CA GLN A 200 -16.38 -5.20 48.50
C GLN A 200 -17.06 -4.19 47.54
N PRO A 201 -18.28 -4.50 47.05
CA PRO A 201 -19.05 -3.59 46.21
C PRO A 201 -19.42 -2.30 46.96
N GLU A 202 -19.17 -1.14 46.33
CA GLU A 202 -19.68 0.15 46.80
C GLU A 202 -21.20 0.26 46.57
N PRO A 203 -21.92 0.98 47.46
CA PRO A 203 -23.38 1.15 47.40
C PRO A 203 -23.84 2.09 46.27
N ASP A 204 -24.99 1.75 45.68
CA ASP A 204 -25.63 2.46 44.58
C ASP A 204 -25.95 3.94 44.90
N PRO A 205 -25.68 4.88 43.97
CA PRO A 205 -26.08 6.27 44.12
C PRO A 205 -27.60 6.46 43.95
N PRO A 206 -28.21 7.43 44.66
CA PRO A 206 -29.65 7.68 44.63
C PRO A 206 -30.12 8.22 43.28
N ALA A 207 -31.20 7.63 42.77
CA ALA A 207 -31.92 8.07 41.59
C ALA A 207 -32.54 9.47 41.81
N GLY A 208 -32.09 10.46 41.05
CA GLY A 208 -32.76 11.75 41.05
C GLY A 208 -32.07 12.83 40.24
N SER A 209 -32.50 13.02 38.99
CA SER A 209 -32.99 14.32 38.47
C SER A 209 -33.23 14.22 36.97
N ALA A 210 -34.46 14.51 36.57
CA ALA A 210 -34.89 14.56 35.17
C ALA A 210 -34.24 15.75 34.45
N PRO A 211 -33.82 15.59 33.17
CA PRO A 211 -33.29 16.68 32.38
C PRO A 211 -34.39 17.69 31.98
N PRO A 212 -34.10 19.00 31.99
CA PRO A 212 -35.02 20.02 31.48
C PRO A 212 -35.09 19.99 29.94
N ALA A 213 -36.28 20.31 29.42
CA ALA A 213 -36.61 20.32 27.99
C ALA A 213 -35.85 21.41 27.20
N PRO A 214 -35.46 21.16 25.94
CA PRO A 214 -34.85 22.17 25.09
C PRO A 214 -35.89 23.19 24.58
N THR A 215 -35.65 24.46 24.90
CA THR A 215 -36.36 25.62 24.35
C THR A 215 -35.89 25.90 22.92
N ALA A 216 -36.85 26.06 22.02
CA ALA A 216 -36.66 26.34 20.61
C ALA A 216 -36.42 27.83 20.30
N GLU A 217 -35.56 28.07 19.28
CA GLU A 217 -35.54 29.19 18.31
C GLU A 217 -35.24 30.63 18.82
N PRO A 218 -34.81 31.63 17.99
CA PRO A 218 -34.98 31.72 16.53
C PRO A 218 -33.85 32.43 15.68
N THR A 219 -34.05 32.43 14.36
CA THR A 219 -33.71 33.42 13.29
C THR A 219 -32.28 33.92 12.98
N ALA A 220 -31.86 33.60 11.74
CA ALA A 220 -31.21 34.38 10.68
C ALA A 220 -30.19 35.51 10.97
N SER A 221 -29.03 35.43 10.31
CA SER A 221 -28.46 36.60 9.63
C SER A 221 -27.53 36.22 8.47
N SER A 222 -27.84 36.86 7.35
CA SER A 222 -27.18 36.90 6.06
C SER A 222 -25.68 37.22 6.15
N VAL A 223 -24.86 36.54 5.33
CA VAL A 223 -23.47 36.92 5.07
C VAL A 223 -23.33 37.24 3.58
N PRO A 224 -22.67 38.35 3.19
CA PRO A 224 -22.60 38.79 1.81
C PRO A 224 -21.64 37.93 0.97
N THR A 225 -22.10 37.58 -0.22
CA THR A 225 -21.31 37.03 -1.32
C THR A 225 -20.21 38.02 -1.71
N THR A 226 -18.98 37.75 -1.25
CA THR A 226 -17.78 38.44 -1.77
C THR A 226 -17.19 37.57 -2.86
N SER A 227 -17.29 38.05 -4.09
CA SER A 227 -16.73 37.46 -5.30
C SER A 227 -15.20 37.62 -5.28
N PRO A 228 -14.40 36.55 -5.26
CA PRO A 228 -12.96 36.68 -5.45
C PRO A 228 -12.64 36.88 -6.94
N ALA A 229 -11.93 37.96 -7.22
CA ALA A 229 -11.29 38.19 -8.51
C ALA A 229 -10.32 37.04 -8.85
N PRO A 230 -10.14 36.70 -10.14
CA PRO A 230 -9.17 35.69 -10.55
C PRO A 230 -7.75 36.21 -10.28
N VAL A 231 -7.10 35.64 -9.26
CA VAL A 231 -5.65 35.73 -9.11
C VAL A 231 -5.06 34.88 -10.24
N ALA A 232 -4.44 35.55 -11.21
CA ALA A 232 -3.55 34.91 -12.16
C ALA A 232 -2.36 34.35 -11.37
N VAL A 233 -2.43 33.08 -11.03
CA VAL A 233 -1.25 32.30 -10.64
C VAL A 233 -0.45 32.13 -11.92
N GLN A 234 0.60 32.94 -12.07
CA GLN A 234 1.68 32.59 -12.96
C GLN A 234 2.37 31.39 -12.32
N ASP A 235 2.12 30.23 -12.93
CA ASP A 235 2.88 28.99 -12.78
C ASP A 235 4.35 29.28 -13.12
N ASP A 236 5.10 29.73 -12.12
CA ASP A 236 6.55 29.89 -12.17
C ASP A 236 7.18 28.63 -11.53
N TRP A 237 6.91 27.47 -12.15
CA TRP A 237 7.57 26.20 -11.85
C TRP A 237 8.77 25.95 -12.78
N GLU A 238 9.32 27.01 -13.40
CA GLU A 238 10.56 26.90 -14.14
C GLU A 238 11.65 26.25 -13.26
N SER A 239 12.18 25.15 -13.80
CA SER A 239 13.51 24.60 -13.51
C SER A 239 13.63 23.62 -12.33
N ALA A 240 12.83 22.55 -12.33
CA ALA A 240 13.40 21.24 -12.02
C ALA A 240 14.10 20.74 -13.29
N SER A 241 15.42 20.97 -13.37
CA SER A 241 16.30 20.59 -14.47
C SER A 241 16.06 19.13 -14.93
N GLU A 242 15.61 18.97 -16.18
CA GLU A 242 15.50 17.70 -16.92
C GLU A 242 16.85 17.04 -17.25
N ASP A 243 17.98 17.61 -16.81
CA ASP A 243 19.33 17.19 -17.20
C ASP A 243 20.04 16.20 -16.25
N ASP A 244 19.40 15.71 -15.16
CA ASP A 244 20.04 14.79 -14.20
C ASP A 244 19.49 13.35 -14.21
N TRP A 245 18.94 12.93 -15.36
CA TRP A 245 18.69 11.52 -15.66
C TRP A 245 19.59 11.06 -16.80
N ALA A 246 20.90 11.03 -16.55
CA ALA A 246 21.76 10.14 -17.32
C ALA A 246 21.26 8.69 -17.05
N PRO A 247 20.78 7.95 -18.06
CA PRO A 247 20.56 6.53 -17.86
C PRO A 247 21.91 5.92 -17.50
N ALA A 248 21.96 5.12 -16.45
CA ALA A 248 23.07 4.21 -16.23
C ALA A 248 23.35 3.54 -17.57
N SER A 249 24.54 3.80 -18.12
CA SER A 249 24.95 3.28 -19.42
C SER A 249 24.87 1.76 -19.36
N LEU A 250 23.77 1.21 -19.88
CA LEU A 250 23.71 -0.16 -20.31
C LEU A 250 24.82 -0.31 -21.34
N ALA A 251 25.85 -1.05 -20.95
CA ALA A 251 26.90 -1.48 -21.84
C ALA A 251 26.26 -1.97 -23.14
N ALA A 252 26.72 -1.42 -24.26
CA ALA A 252 26.23 -1.75 -25.58
C ALA A 252 26.16 -3.28 -25.76
N PRO A 253 25.13 -3.81 -26.45
CA PRO A 253 25.10 -5.23 -26.80
C PRO A 253 26.35 -5.55 -27.62
N VAL A 254 27.13 -6.51 -27.13
CA VAL A 254 28.18 -7.17 -27.91
C VAL A 254 27.53 -7.66 -29.21
N PRO A 255 28.07 -7.34 -30.40
CA PRO A 255 27.56 -7.91 -31.64
C PRO A 255 27.73 -9.43 -31.58
N ILE A 256 26.60 -10.16 -31.60
CA ILE A 256 26.59 -11.61 -31.78
C ILE A 256 26.95 -11.87 -33.25
N SER A 257 28.20 -12.25 -33.50
CA SER A 257 28.65 -12.76 -34.79
C SER A 257 27.95 -14.08 -35.09
N TRP A 258 27.04 -14.08 -36.07
CA TRP A 258 26.43 -15.28 -36.64
C TRP A 258 27.39 -15.91 -37.65
N GLU A 259 28.61 -16.27 -37.25
CA GLU A 259 29.43 -17.12 -38.13
C GLU A 259 28.83 -18.53 -38.14
N LEU A 260 28.14 -18.84 -39.25
CA LEU A 260 27.86 -20.21 -39.67
C LEU A 260 29.20 -20.93 -39.83
N SER A 261 29.52 -21.79 -38.88
CA SER A 261 30.59 -22.77 -39.05
C SER A 261 30.06 -23.90 -39.92
N ASP A 262 30.39 -23.87 -41.22
CA ASP A 262 30.24 -25.03 -42.11
C ASP A 262 31.07 -26.19 -41.56
N GLY A 263 30.39 -27.24 -41.11
CA GLY A 263 31.00 -28.51 -40.72
C GLY A 263 31.39 -29.37 -41.94
N PRO A 264 32.36 -30.29 -41.78
CA PRO A 264 32.96 -31.01 -42.90
C PRO A 264 32.01 -32.05 -43.52
N ARG A 265 32.10 -32.18 -44.85
CA ARG A 265 31.48 -33.23 -45.65
C ARG A 265 32.15 -34.59 -45.46
#